data_AF-A0A7Z9IMT0-F1
#
_entry.id   AF-A0A7Z9IMT0-F1
#
_cell.length_a   1.000
_cell.length_b   1.000
_cell.length_c   1.000
_cell.angle_alpha   90.00
_cell.angle_beta   90.00
_cell.angle_gamma   90.00
#
_symmetry.space_group_name_H-M   'P 1'
#
loop_
_entity.id
_entity.type
_entity.pdbx_description
1 polymer ?
#
loop_
_entity_poly.entity_id
_entity_poly.type
_entity_poly.pdbx_seq_one_letter_code
_entity_poly.pdbx_strand_id
1 'polypeptide(L)'
;MISTKANTEISLMAHLMRRAGFGASREELETRCKKGYTETVEELLAPLTQTPVDIYEFLRYYPMWWKPGTMGGLGQAPWVWTMINTASPLQEKLCIFYHNIFATGVSKVDHYDEIQDMIDMFREKGLGHYKDILLEVAKSPAMIYWLDNNENHADSINENWGRELLELFTMGVGNYTEDDV
;
A
#
# COMPACT_ATOMS: atom_id res chain seq x y z
N MET A 1 -36.23 6.05 21.28
CA MET A 1 -35.53 6.97 20.36
C MET A 1 -34.01 6.97 20.53
N ILE A 2 -33.45 6.80 21.74
CA ILE A 2 -31.99 6.80 21.98
C ILE A 2 -31.27 5.61 21.31
N SER A 3 -31.91 4.43 21.25
CA SER A 3 -31.33 3.22 20.65
C SER A 3 -31.12 3.31 19.13
N THR A 4 -31.98 4.03 18.41
CA THR A 4 -31.91 4.12 16.94
C THR A 4 -30.74 4.97 16.49
N LYS A 5 -30.51 6.13 17.14
CA LYS A 5 -29.40 7.03 16.83
C LYS A 5 -28.03 6.38 17.13
N ALA A 6 -27.91 5.72 18.28
CA ALA A 6 -26.69 4.98 18.64
C ALA A 6 -26.39 3.84 17.64
N ASN A 7 -27.41 3.11 17.17
CA ASN A 7 -27.23 2.09 16.14
C ASN A 7 -26.77 2.69 14.80
N THR A 8 -27.26 3.88 14.43
CA THR A 8 -26.83 4.59 13.22
C THR A 8 -25.38 5.05 13.30
N GLU A 9 -24.96 5.60 14.43
CA GLU A 9 -23.57 6.03 14.67
C GLU A 9 -22.59 4.85 14.58
N ILE A 10 -22.92 3.73 15.23
CA ILE A 10 -22.11 2.51 15.14
C ILE A 10 -22.05 1.97 13.71
N SER A 11 -23.17 1.98 12.99
CA SER A 11 -23.22 1.52 11.59
C SER A 11 -22.34 2.38 10.67
N LEU A 12 -22.37 3.69 10.86
CA LEU A 12 -21.56 4.65 10.12
C LEU A 12 -20.06 4.47 10.43
N MET A 13 -19.71 4.36 11.72
CA MET A 13 -18.33 4.11 12.14
C MET A 13 -17.81 2.76 11.61
N ALA A 14 -18.65 1.72 11.62
CA ALA A 14 -18.30 0.42 11.07
C ALA A 14 -18.06 0.48 9.56
N HIS A 15 -18.84 1.30 8.83
CA HIS A 15 -18.59 1.55 7.42
C HIS A 15 -17.24 2.22 7.21
N LEU A 16 -16.92 3.27 7.98
CA LEU A 16 -15.62 3.93 7.92
C LEU A 16 -14.48 2.94 8.14
N MET A 17 -14.51 2.16 9.23
CA MET A 17 -13.42 1.22 9.56
C MET A 17 -13.23 0.08 8.55
N ARG A 18 -14.29 -0.31 7.81
CA ARG A 18 -14.16 -1.26 6.69
C ARG A 18 -13.52 -0.63 5.45
N ARG A 19 -13.75 0.67 5.21
CA ARG A 19 -13.21 1.38 4.05
C ARG A 19 -11.79 1.88 4.28
N ALA A 20 -11.53 2.44 5.46
CA ALA A 20 -10.26 3.00 5.89
C ALA A 20 -9.36 2.00 6.63
N GLY A 21 -9.68 0.71 6.56
CA GLY A 21 -8.93 -0.34 7.25
C GLY A 21 -9.39 -1.74 6.89
N PHE A 22 -9.31 -2.64 7.86
CA PHE A 22 -9.69 -4.06 7.72
C PHE A 22 -10.96 -4.42 8.51
N GLY A 23 -11.69 -3.41 8.99
CA GLY A 23 -12.79 -3.56 9.94
C GLY A 23 -12.38 -3.19 11.36
N ALA A 24 -13.30 -3.42 12.30
CA ALA A 24 -13.09 -3.19 13.72
C ALA A 24 -14.06 -4.07 14.52
N SER A 25 -13.64 -4.49 15.71
CA SER A 25 -14.47 -5.17 16.69
C SER A 25 -15.56 -4.24 17.23
N ARG A 26 -16.59 -4.82 17.85
CA ARG A 26 -17.70 -4.04 18.43
C ARG A 26 -17.21 -3.03 19.49
N GLU A 27 -16.25 -3.43 20.31
CA GLU A 27 -15.67 -2.59 21.37
C GLU A 27 -14.90 -1.39 20.80
N GLU A 28 -14.09 -1.61 19.77
CA GLU A 28 -13.37 -0.54 19.07
C GLU A 28 -14.34 0.45 18.42
N LEU A 29 -15.42 -0.06 17.80
CA LEU A 29 -16.44 0.80 17.21
C LEU A 29 -17.12 1.68 18.25
N GLU A 30 -17.48 1.14 19.42
CA GLU A 30 -18.07 1.92 20.51
C GLU A 30 -17.09 2.95 21.07
N THR A 31 -15.81 2.60 21.17
CA THR A 31 -14.74 3.51 21.60
C THR A 31 -14.55 4.66 20.61
N ARG A 32 -14.48 4.37 19.31
CA ARG A 32 -14.37 5.38 18.25
C ARG A 32 -15.63 6.23 18.12
N CYS A 33 -16.83 5.66 18.34
CA CYS A 33 -18.07 6.44 18.38
C CYS A 33 -18.06 7.47 19.53
N LYS A 34 -17.52 7.11 20.70
CA LYS A 34 -17.33 8.06 21.81
C LYS A 34 -16.31 9.15 21.49
N LYS A 35 -15.26 8.81 20.72
CA LYS A 35 -14.25 9.77 20.26
C LYS A 35 -14.83 10.79 19.28
N GLY A 36 -15.72 10.34 18.40
CA GLY A 36 -16.30 11.16 17.33
C GLY A 36 -15.78 10.75 15.96
N TYR A 37 -16.61 10.97 14.93
CA TYR A 37 -16.29 10.59 13.56
C TYR A 37 -15.12 11.39 13.00
N THR A 38 -15.16 12.73 13.10
CA THR A 38 -14.12 13.62 12.58
C THR A 38 -12.78 13.33 13.22
N GLU A 39 -12.73 13.24 14.55
CA GLU A 39 -11.51 12.94 15.30
C GLU A 39 -10.95 11.55 14.99
N THR A 40 -11.81 10.60 14.62
CA THR A 40 -11.38 9.29 14.13
C THR A 40 -10.77 9.39 12.73
N VAL A 41 -11.34 10.20 11.84
CA VAL A 41 -10.77 10.43 10.49
C VAL A 41 -9.40 11.11 10.59
N GLU A 42 -9.27 12.15 11.41
CA GLU A 42 -7.99 12.84 11.63
C GLU A 42 -6.92 11.88 12.19
N GLU A 43 -7.28 10.99 13.11
CA GLU A 43 -6.36 9.96 13.60
C GLU A 43 -5.91 8.99 12.50
N LEU A 44 -6.82 8.56 11.63
CA LEU A 44 -6.51 7.65 10.53
C LEU A 44 -5.58 8.29 9.49
N LEU A 45 -5.68 9.62 9.29
CA LEU A 45 -4.84 10.39 8.39
C LEU A 45 -3.46 10.77 8.99
N ALA A 46 -3.22 10.45 10.27
CA ALA A 46 -2.00 10.80 10.98
C ALA A 46 -1.20 9.56 11.43
N PRO A 47 -0.76 8.68 10.52
CA PRO A 47 -0.10 7.41 10.88
C PRO A 47 1.20 7.61 11.67
N LEU A 48 1.93 8.71 11.41
CA LEU A 48 3.18 9.04 12.10
C LEU A 48 3.01 9.32 13.61
N THR A 49 1.78 9.53 14.08
CA THR A 49 1.48 9.74 15.51
C THR A 49 1.29 8.43 16.27
N GLN A 50 1.29 7.31 15.57
CA GLN A 50 0.95 6.01 16.13
C GLN A 50 2.21 5.14 16.27
N THR A 51 2.19 4.24 17.25
CA THR A 51 3.31 3.33 17.48
C THR A 51 3.39 2.34 16.30
N PRO A 52 4.54 2.24 15.61
CA PRO A 52 4.71 1.28 14.53
C PRO A 52 4.70 -0.15 15.07
N VAL A 53 4.36 -1.10 14.20
CA VAL A 53 4.44 -2.53 14.53
C VAL A 53 5.89 -2.90 14.78
N ASP A 54 6.16 -3.57 15.90
CA ASP A 54 7.49 -4.14 16.16
C ASP A 54 7.70 -5.39 15.30
N ILE A 55 8.31 -5.21 14.13
CA ILE A 55 8.62 -6.33 13.23
C ILE A 55 9.63 -7.30 13.84
N TYR A 56 10.45 -6.87 14.80
CA TYR A 56 11.42 -7.76 15.44
C TYR A 56 10.75 -8.81 16.35
N GLU A 57 9.54 -8.55 16.83
CA GLU A 57 8.75 -9.57 17.52
C GLU A 57 8.43 -10.73 16.57
N PHE A 58 7.97 -10.43 15.36
CA PHE A 58 7.74 -11.44 14.32
C PHE A 58 9.03 -12.18 13.95
N LEU A 59 10.10 -11.44 13.68
CA LEU A 59 11.38 -12.01 13.24
C LEU A 59 12.06 -12.85 14.33
N ARG A 60 11.79 -12.59 15.62
CA ARG A 60 12.28 -13.42 16.73
C ARG A 60 11.78 -14.86 16.62
N TYR A 61 10.53 -15.05 16.22
CA TYR A 61 9.94 -16.37 16.04
C TYR A 61 10.17 -16.93 14.63
N TYR A 62 10.33 -16.05 13.64
CA TYR A 62 10.47 -16.44 12.24
C TYR A 62 11.64 -15.72 11.54
N PRO A 63 12.89 -16.00 11.93
CA PRO A 63 14.07 -15.27 11.42
C PRO A 63 14.33 -15.48 9.93
N MET A 64 13.81 -16.57 9.33
CA MET A 64 13.94 -16.84 7.89
C MET A 64 13.20 -15.84 7.00
N TRP A 65 12.30 -15.03 7.56
CA TRP A 65 11.60 -13.97 6.83
C TRP A 65 12.33 -12.63 6.89
N TRP A 66 13.50 -12.59 7.53
CA TRP A 66 14.41 -11.46 7.35
C TRP A 66 15.04 -11.55 5.98
N LYS A 67 14.57 -10.71 5.06
CA LYS A 67 15.07 -10.64 3.68
C LYS A 67 15.08 -12.01 2.98
N PRO A 68 13.90 -12.59 2.69
CA PRO A 68 13.81 -13.96 2.21
C PRO A 68 14.36 -14.16 0.77
N GLY A 69 14.83 -13.11 0.10
CA GLY A 69 15.46 -13.21 -1.22
C GLY A 69 14.53 -13.88 -2.24
N THR A 70 14.99 -14.98 -2.86
CA THR A 70 14.27 -15.77 -3.86
C THR A 70 13.52 -16.98 -3.26
N MET A 71 13.39 -17.06 -1.91
CA MET A 71 12.73 -18.21 -1.27
C MET A 71 11.26 -18.34 -1.69
N GLY A 72 10.89 -19.45 -2.34
CA GLY A 72 9.49 -19.73 -2.68
C GLY A 72 8.59 -19.81 -1.43
N GLY A 73 7.41 -19.19 -1.47
CA GLY A 73 6.41 -19.32 -0.40
C GLY A 73 5.80 -17.99 0.06
N LEU A 74 5.79 -17.77 1.39
CA LEU A 74 5.05 -16.70 2.08
C LEU A 74 5.91 -15.45 2.35
N GLY A 75 6.71 -14.96 1.39
CA GLY A 75 7.58 -13.79 1.62
C GLY A 75 6.82 -12.48 1.92
N GLN A 76 5.52 -12.44 1.67
CA GLN A 76 4.59 -11.39 2.12
C GLN A 76 4.18 -11.50 3.60
N ALA A 77 4.57 -12.55 4.31
CA ALA A 77 4.17 -12.78 5.71
C ALA A 77 4.51 -11.61 6.66
N PRO A 78 5.69 -10.95 6.57
CA PRO A 78 5.98 -9.74 7.34
C PRO A 78 4.94 -8.63 7.11
N TRP A 79 4.51 -8.41 5.86
CA TRP A 79 3.48 -7.41 5.57
C TRP A 79 2.12 -7.81 6.15
N VAL A 80 1.72 -9.08 6.02
CA VAL A 80 0.47 -9.58 6.62
C VAL A 80 0.50 -9.42 8.14
N TRP A 81 1.63 -9.69 8.79
CA TRP A 81 1.81 -9.43 10.22
C TRP A 81 1.61 -7.95 10.56
N THR A 82 2.20 -7.03 9.78
CA THR A 82 1.97 -5.59 9.95
C THR A 82 0.51 -5.21 9.79
N MET A 83 -0.18 -5.74 8.78
CA MET A 83 -1.61 -5.45 8.54
C MET A 83 -2.53 -5.89 9.68
N ILE A 84 -2.18 -6.99 10.36
CA ILE A 84 -2.94 -7.51 11.50
C ILE A 84 -2.71 -6.68 12.76
N ASN A 85 -1.47 -6.21 12.98
CA ASN A 85 -1.05 -5.61 14.25
C ASN A 85 -0.93 -4.09 14.23
N THR A 86 -1.08 -3.45 13.07
CA THR A 86 -0.92 -1.99 12.94
C THR A 86 -2.01 -1.22 13.67
N ALA A 87 -1.63 -0.14 14.33
CA ALA A 87 -2.57 0.87 14.80
C ALA A 87 -3.09 1.75 13.63
N SER A 88 -2.35 1.79 12.50
CA SER A 88 -2.56 2.67 11.33
C SER A 88 -3.14 1.92 10.14
N PRO A 89 -4.37 1.39 10.22
CA PRO A 89 -4.91 0.51 9.19
C PRO A 89 -5.15 1.23 7.85
N LEU A 90 -5.35 2.55 7.85
CA LEU A 90 -5.51 3.32 6.62
C LEU A 90 -4.23 3.33 5.79
N GLN A 91 -3.06 3.45 6.43
CA GLN A 91 -1.77 3.45 5.76
C GLN A 91 -1.55 2.12 5.02
N GLU A 92 -1.79 0.99 5.69
CA GLU A 92 -1.68 -0.34 5.06
C GLU A 92 -2.73 -0.58 3.98
N LYS A 93 -3.96 -0.09 4.19
CA LYS A 93 -5.01 -0.15 3.18
C LYS A 93 -4.60 0.58 1.90
N LEU A 94 -3.93 1.71 2.05
CA LEU A 94 -3.42 2.52 0.97
C LEU A 94 -2.24 1.85 0.25
N CYS A 95 -1.36 1.17 0.99
CA CYS A 95 -0.33 0.32 0.39
C CYS A 95 -0.93 -0.79 -0.50
N ILE A 96 -1.99 -1.48 -0.04
CA ILE A 96 -2.71 -2.45 -0.87
C ILE A 96 -3.29 -1.77 -2.12
N PHE A 97 -3.94 -0.62 -1.96
CA PHE A 97 -4.51 0.13 -3.07
C PHE A 97 -3.45 0.45 -4.13
N TYR A 98 -2.30 0.99 -3.72
CA TYR A 98 -1.22 1.29 -4.66
C TYR A 98 -0.57 0.04 -5.25
N HIS A 99 -0.38 -1.02 -4.47
CA HIS A 99 0.14 -2.28 -4.99
C HIS A 99 -0.82 -2.98 -5.98
N ASN A 100 -2.12 -2.68 -5.95
CA ASN A 100 -3.07 -3.11 -6.99
C ASN A 100 -2.99 -2.27 -8.27
N ILE A 101 -2.58 -1.01 -8.17
CA ILE A 101 -2.41 -0.12 -9.33
C ILE A 101 -1.05 -0.38 -9.98
N PHE A 102 0.01 -0.29 -9.20
CA PHE A 102 1.39 -0.53 -9.60
C PHE A 102 1.76 -1.98 -9.33
N ALA A 103 1.05 -2.89 -10.00
CA ALA A 103 1.16 -4.32 -9.76
C ALA A 103 2.53 -4.83 -10.18
N THR A 104 3.31 -5.32 -9.22
CA THR A 104 4.53 -6.10 -9.43
C THR A 104 4.41 -7.42 -8.69
N GLY A 105 5.17 -8.42 -9.11
CA GLY A 105 5.06 -9.77 -8.57
C GLY A 105 6.38 -10.52 -8.53
N VAL A 106 6.54 -11.34 -7.49
CA VAL A 106 7.74 -12.17 -7.28
C VAL A 106 7.95 -13.13 -8.44
N SER A 107 6.87 -13.56 -9.11
CA SER A 107 6.97 -14.45 -10.28
C SER A 107 7.84 -13.91 -11.42
N LYS A 108 8.03 -12.59 -11.49
CA LYS A 108 8.96 -11.95 -12.44
C LYS A 108 10.14 -11.30 -11.71
N VAL A 109 9.89 -10.48 -10.69
CA VAL A 109 10.96 -9.76 -9.96
C VAL A 109 11.94 -10.73 -9.26
N ASP A 110 11.46 -11.93 -8.91
CA ASP A 110 12.22 -13.00 -8.24
C ASP A 110 12.83 -12.62 -6.88
N HIS A 111 12.49 -11.44 -6.34
CA HIS A 111 12.99 -10.96 -5.05
C HIS A 111 11.86 -10.30 -4.26
N TYR A 112 11.56 -10.83 -3.07
CA TYR A 112 10.54 -10.24 -2.20
C TYR A 112 10.96 -8.90 -1.62
N ASP A 113 12.26 -8.69 -1.42
CA ASP A 113 12.80 -7.50 -0.77
C ASP A 113 12.51 -6.25 -1.60
N GLU A 114 12.70 -6.32 -2.92
CA GLU A 114 12.41 -5.21 -3.83
C GLU A 114 10.92 -4.83 -3.84
N ILE A 115 10.03 -5.82 -3.66
CA ILE A 115 8.60 -5.58 -3.55
C ILE A 115 8.25 -5.00 -2.18
N GLN A 116 8.89 -5.47 -1.11
CA GLN A 116 8.73 -4.92 0.24
C GLN A 116 9.20 -3.47 0.31
N ASP A 117 10.34 -3.13 -0.28
CA ASP A 117 10.85 -1.76 -0.38
C ASP A 117 9.85 -0.85 -1.14
N MET A 118 9.20 -1.36 -2.19
CA MET A 118 8.13 -0.63 -2.88
C MET A 118 6.89 -0.42 -1.99
N ILE A 119 6.52 -1.40 -1.17
CA ILE A 119 5.42 -1.27 -0.19
C ILE A 119 5.78 -0.24 0.89
N ASP A 120 7.02 -0.24 1.39
CA ASP A 120 7.53 0.74 2.35
C ASP A 120 7.52 2.16 1.77
N MET A 121 7.88 2.30 0.48
CA MET A 121 7.74 3.57 -0.24
C MET A 121 6.28 4.04 -0.27
N PHE A 122 5.31 3.14 -0.52
CA PHE A 122 3.89 3.48 -0.44
C PHE A 122 3.45 3.87 0.98
N ARG A 123 4.01 3.26 2.03
CA ARG A 123 3.73 3.66 3.42
C ARG A 123 4.18 5.09 3.68
N GLU A 124 5.37 5.44 3.21
CA GLU A 124 5.97 6.76 3.42
C GLU A 124 5.24 7.84 2.63
N LYS A 125 4.91 7.58 1.36
CA LYS A 125 4.47 8.61 0.41
C LYS A 125 2.99 8.54 0.04
N GLY A 126 2.29 7.47 0.42
CA GLY A 126 0.94 7.17 -0.06
C GLY A 126 -0.09 8.27 0.23
N LEU A 127 0.01 8.96 1.37
CA LEU A 127 -0.89 10.06 1.74
C LEU A 127 -0.48 11.42 1.13
N GLY A 128 0.63 11.46 0.39
CA GLY A 128 1.19 12.65 -0.22
C GLY A 128 0.70 12.92 -1.64
N HIS A 129 1.53 13.63 -2.42
CA HIS A 129 1.21 13.94 -3.81
C HIS A 129 1.43 12.73 -4.71
N TYR A 130 0.45 12.44 -5.57
CA TYR A 130 0.52 11.31 -6.51
C TYR A 130 1.74 11.38 -7.45
N LYS A 131 2.16 12.60 -7.83
CA LYS A 131 3.37 12.83 -8.63
C LYS A 131 4.62 12.22 -7.97
N ASP A 132 4.74 12.33 -6.65
CA ASP A 132 5.91 11.81 -5.93
C ASP A 132 5.88 10.29 -5.92
N ILE A 133 4.70 9.68 -5.79
CA ILE A 133 4.53 8.23 -5.90
C ILE A 133 4.94 7.74 -7.29
N LEU A 134 4.45 8.38 -8.36
CA LEU A 134 4.84 8.02 -9.73
C LEU A 134 6.35 8.08 -9.95
N LEU A 135 6.99 9.15 -9.45
CA LEU A 135 8.43 9.34 -9.58
C LEU A 135 9.22 8.26 -8.83
N GLU A 136 8.77 7.86 -7.65
CA GLU A 136 9.46 6.82 -6.87
C GLU A 136 9.18 5.41 -7.41
N VAL A 137 7.99 5.14 -7.94
CA VAL A 137 7.71 3.90 -8.68
C VAL A 137 8.63 3.79 -9.90
N ALA A 138 8.84 4.87 -10.66
CA ALA A 138 9.74 4.88 -11.81
C ALA A 138 11.19 4.47 -11.48
N LYS A 139 11.61 4.70 -10.23
CA LYS A 139 12.96 4.40 -9.73
C LYS A 139 13.04 3.08 -8.99
N SER A 140 11.92 2.43 -8.70
CA SER A 140 11.93 1.23 -7.87
C SER A 140 12.53 0.05 -8.66
N PRO A 141 13.45 -0.74 -8.07
CA PRO A 141 14.03 -1.88 -8.78
C PRO A 141 12.96 -2.90 -9.18
N ALA A 142 11.94 -3.10 -8.35
CA ALA A 142 10.80 -3.95 -8.65
C ALA A 142 10.09 -3.54 -9.95
N MET A 143 9.79 -2.25 -10.14
CA MET A 143 9.09 -1.78 -11.35
C MET A 143 10.01 -1.74 -12.57
N ILE A 144 11.27 -1.33 -12.38
CA ILE A 144 12.28 -1.32 -13.44
C ILE A 144 12.43 -2.73 -14.04
N TYR A 145 12.51 -3.75 -13.20
CA TYR A 145 12.58 -5.14 -13.66
C TYR A 145 11.24 -5.65 -14.20
N TRP A 146 10.12 -5.28 -13.56
CA TRP A 146 8.79 -5.72 -13.98
C TRP A 146 8.45 -5.31 -15.41
N LEU A 147 8.94 -4.16 -15.87
CA LEU A 147 8.69 -3.62 -17.21
C LEU A 147 9.90 -3.69 -18.14
N ASP A 148 10.90 -4.46 -17.75
CA ASP A 148 12.12 -4.72 -18.54
C ASP A 148 12.92 -3.45 -18.85
N ASN A 149 12.76 -2.38 -18.06
CA ASN A 149 13.47 -1.12 -18.28
C ASN A 149 14.98 -1.26 -17.99
N ASN A 150 15.38 -2.33 -17.29
CA ASN A 150 16.79 -2.74 -17.18
C ASN A 150 17.40 -3.23 -18.50
N GLU A 151 16.58 -3.53 -19.52
CA GLU A 151 17.02 -3.92 -20.86
C GLU A 151 17.10 -2.73 -21.83
N ASN A 152 16.80 -1.51 -21.36
CA ASN A 152 16.83 -0.32 -22.19
C ASN A 152 18.26 0.07 -22.59
N HIS A 153 18.53 0.20 -23.89
CA HIS A 153 19.83 0.60 -24.42
C HIS A 153 19.71 1.49 -25.66
N ALA A 154 20.79 2.19 -26.02
CA ALA A 154 20.75 3.28 -27.00
C ALA A 154 20.28 2.86 -28.42
N ASP A 155 20.46 1.61 -28.78
CA ASP A 155 20.08 0.99 -30.06
C ASP A 155 18.80 0.16 -30.00
N SER A 156 18.19 -0.02 -28.81
CA SER A 156 16.87 -0.63 -28.63
C SER A 156 16.20 -0.02 -27.40
N ILE A 157 15.40 1.01 -27.65
CA ILE A 157 14.69 1.73 -26.59
C ILE A 157 13.56 0.83 -26.07
N ASN A 158 13.48 0.66 -24.75
CA ASN A 158 12.32 0.05 -24.12
C ASN A 158 11.29 1.14 -23.76
N GLU A 159 10.18 1.16 -24.50
CA GLU A 159 9.09 2.14 -24.34
C GLU A 159 8.06 1.74 -23.28
N ASN A 160 8.14 0.54 -22.70
CA ASN A 160 7.06 -0.03 -21.91
C ASN A 160 6.71 0.83 -20.69
N TRP A 161 7.71 1.29 -19.92
CA TRP A 161 7.45 2.21 -18.81
C TRP A 161 6.82 3.54 -19.26
N GLY A 162 7.34 4.14 -20.34
CA GLY A 162 6.80 5.40 -20.87
C GLY A 162 5.33 5.26 -21.26
N ARG A 163 5.01 4.16 -21.95
CA ARG A 163 3.66 3.82 -22.36
C ARG A 163 2.75 3.54 -21.16
N GLU A 164 3.16 2.70 -20.22
CA GLU A 164 2.35 2.38 -19.03
C GLU A 164 2.14 3.60 -18.12
N LEU A 165 3.14 4.47 -17.99
CA LEU A 165 3.02 5.72 -17.26
C LEU A 165 1.86 6.55 -17.81
N LEU A 166 1.79 6.72 -19.13
CA LEU A 166 0.74 7.49 -19.79
C LEU A 166 -0.60 6.74 -19.81
N GLU A 167 -0.59 5.46 -20.20
CA GLU A 167 -1.81 4.69 -20.44
C GLU A 167 -2.45 4.15 -19.16
N LEU A 168 -1.69 3.51 -18.29
CA LEU A 168 -2.22 2.77 -17.13
C LEU A 168 -2.22 3.60 -15.85
N PHE A 169 -1.20 4.44 -15.66
CA PHE A 169 -0.98 5.10 -14.38
C PHE A 169 -1.43 6.57 -14.35
N THR A 170 -1.67 7.22 -15.49
CA THR A 170 -2.03 8.65 -15.50
C THR A 170 -3.18 9.01 -16.42
N MET A 171 -2.96 9.06 -17.73
CA MET A 171 -3.84 9.70 -18.71
C MET A 171 -4.95 8.77 -19.22
N GLY A 172 -4.71 7.46 -19.25
CA GLY A 172 -5.65 6.51 -19.85
C GLY A 172 -5.47 6.35 -21.37
N VAL A 173 -5.99 5.24 -21.89
CA VAL A 173 -5.95 4.89 -23.31
C VAL A 173 -6.53 6.02 -24.18
N GLY A 174 -5.78 6.42 -25.21
CA GLY A 174 -6.24 7.40 -26.21
C GLY A 174 -6.11 8.87 -25.80
N ASN A 175 -5.51 9.17 -24.64
CA ASN A 175 -5.26 10.54 -24.16
C ASN A 175 -3.80 11.00 -24.34
N TYR A 176 -2.99 10.25 -25.10
CA TYR A 176 -1.60 10.56 -25.45
C TYR A 176 -1.31 10.05 -26.88
N THR A 177 -0.21 10.48 -27.46
CA THR A 177 0.24 10.09 -28.81
C THR A 177 1.50 9.24 -28.75
N GLU A 178 1.84 8.59 -29.85
CA GLU A 178 3.09 7.81 -29.95
C GLU A 178 4.33 8.69 -29.77
N ASP A 179 4.27 9.97 -30.18
CA ASP A 179 5.37 10.92 -30.02
C ASP A 179 5.59 11.34 -28.55
N ASP A 180 4.64 11.05 -27.64
CA ASP A 180 4.75 11.34 -26.21
C ASP A 180 5.47 10.23 -25.42
N VAL A 181 5.62 9.04 -26.01
CA VAL A 181 6.24 7.83 -25.41
C VAL A 181 7.77 7.90 -25.53
#